data_AF-A0A3D0H9G9-F1
#
_entry.id   AF-A0A3D0H9G9-F1
#
_cell.length_a   1.000
_cell.length_b   1.000
_cell.length_c   1.000
_cell.angle_alpha   90.00
_cell.angle_beta   90.00
_cell.angle_gamma   90.00
#
_symmetry.space_group_name_H-M   'P 1'
#
loop_
_entity.id
_entity.type
_entity.pdbx_description
1 polymer ?
#
loop_
_entity_poly.entity_id
_entity_poly.type
_entity_poly.pdbx_seq_one_letter_code
_entity_poly.pdbx_strand_id
1 'polypeptide(L)'
;PPKTGWMDTPVVFRKGNFSYPAKKKSLDVVGMPYGRDWSPMDDDWKLPDNWKQIVMEGLRERLEKFRSLRLFMDICVRCGACADKCHFFIGSGDPKNMPVLRAELLRSVYRKDFTTAGKIFGKIAGARDLTMDVFKEWFMYFFQCTECRRC
;
A
#
# COMPACT_ATOMS: atom_id res chain seq x y z
N PRO A 1 7.10 -20.61 3.18
CA PRO A 1 7.26 -19.21 3.64
C PRO A 1 8.29 -18.49 2.75
N PRO A 2 8.22 -17.16 2.57
CA PRO A 2 9.24 -16.40 1.83
C PRO A 2 10.63 -16.59 2.45
N LYS A 3 11.68 -16.62 1.62
CA LYS A 3 13.08 -16.72 2.08
C LYS A 3 13.66 -15.38 2.54
N THR A 4 13.04 -14.27 2.14
CA THR A 4 13.48 -12.90 2.46
C THR A 4 12.50 -12.22 3.41
N GLY A 5 12.93 -11.11 4.02
CA GLY A 5 12.03 -10.25 4.78
C GLY A 5 10.92 -9.67 3.92
N TRP A 6 9.80 -9.29 4.53
CA TRP A 6 8.63 -8.80 3.78
C TRP A 6 8.90 -7.55 2.95
N MET A 7 9.82 -6.67 3.41
CA MET A 7 10.25 -5.48 2.66
C MET A 7 11.07 -5.81 1.41
N ASP A 8 11.70 -6.98 1.39
CA ASP A 8 12.63 -7.43 0.35
C ASP A 8 12.01 -8.53 -0.53
N THR A 9 10.78 -8.95 -0.23
CA THR A 9 10.02 -9.89 -1.07
C THR A 9 9.30 -9.08 -2.16
N PRO A 10 9.64 -9.23 -3.44
CA PRO A 10 8.94 -8.49 -4.50
C PRO A 10 7.50 -8.99 -4.67
N VAL A 11 6.62 -8.11 -5.13
CA VAL A 11 5.27 -8.50 -5.58
C VAL A 11 5.35 -9.08 -6.99
N VAL A 12 4.56 -10.12 -7.27
CA VAL A 12 4.50 -10.74 -8.61
C VAL A 12 3.09 -10.63 -9.16
N PHE A 13 2.93 -9.88 -10.24
CA PHE A 13 1.68 -9.80 -10.98
C PHE A 13 1.57 -11.00 -11.92
N ARG A 14 0.45 -11.72 -11.82
CA ARG A 14 0.12 -12.86 -12.69
C ARG A 14 -1.34 -12.75 -13.07
N LYS A 15 -1.69 -13.25 -14.25
CA LYS A 15 -3.09 -13.28 -14.69
C LYS A 15 -3.97 -13.93 -13.60
N GLY A 16 -4.95 -13.18 -13.10
CA GLY A 16 -5.90 -13.64 -12.09
C GLY A 16 -5.55 -13.37 -10.62
N ASN A 17 -4.45 -12.68 -10.30
CA ASN A 17 -4.10 -12.34 -8.90
C ASN A 17 -4.18 -10.85 -8.54
N PHE A 18 -4.63 -9.99 -9.47
CA PHE A 18 -4.76 -8.56 -9.28
C PHE A 18 -6.10 -8.04 -9.82
N SER A 19 -6.53 -6.90 -9.31
CA SER A 19 -7.70 -6.18 -9.80
C SER A 19 -7.37 -5.44 -11.10
N TYR A 20 -8.19 -5.62 -12.14
CA TYR A 20 -8.00 -4.94 -13.41
C TYR A 20 -8.41 -3.46 -13.32
N PRO A 21 -7.61 -2.53 -13.90
CA PRO A 21 -8.00 -1.14 -13.97
C PRO A 21 -9.20 -0.95 -14.91
N ALA A 22 -9.97 0.11 -14.67
CA ALA A 22 -11.04 0.50 -15.58
C ALA A 22 -10.48 0.94 -16.94
N LYS A 23 -11.22 0.66 -18.01
CA LYS A 23 -10.86 1.07 -19.37
C LYS A 23 -10.86 2.60 -19.48
N LYS A 24 -9.94 3.19 -20.23
CA LYS A 24 -9.86 4.64 -20.44
C LYS A 24 -11.19 5.26 -20.88
N LYS A 25 -11.87 4.64 -21.86
CA LYS A 25 -13.20 5.10 -22.33
C LYS A 25 -14.20 5.31 -21.19
N SER A 26 -14.21 4.42 -20.20
CA SER A 26 -15.12 4.54 -19.03
C SER A 26 -14.68 5.62 -18.06
N LEU A 27 -13.37 5.80 -17.88
CA LEU A 27 -12.80 6.84 -17.04
C LEU A 27 -13.04 8.25 -17.61
N ASP A 28 -12.93 8.39 -18.94
CA ASP A 28 -13.17 9.66 -19.65
C ASP A 28 -14.64 10.10 -19.51
N VAL A 29 -15.58 9.16 -19.56
CA VAL A 29 -17.02 9.44 -19.40
C VAL A 29 -17.35 10.06 -18.04
N VAL A 30 -16.69 9.62 -16.97
CA VAL A 30 -16.91 10.15 -15.61
C VAL A 30 -15.97 11.30 -15.26
N GLY A 31 -15.15 11.76 -16.21
CA GLY A 31 -14.18 12.83 -15.98
C GLY A 31 -13.12 12.48 -14.94
N MET A 32 -12.75 11.20 -14.81
CA MET A 32 -11.78 10.76 -13.81
C MET A 32 -10.40 11.39 -14.10
N PRO A 33 -9.75 12.03 -13.12
CA PRO A 33 -8.40 12.55 -13.31
C PRO A 33 -7.43 11.40 -13.61
N TYR A 34 -6.46 11.67 -14.51
CA TYR A 34 -5.44 10.70 -14.95
C TYR A 34 -6.01 9.42 -15.60
N GLY A 35 -7.16 9.53 -16.29
CA GLY A 35 -7.72 8.48 -17.13
C GLY A 35 -6.74 8.04 -18.23
N ARG A 36 -6.28 6.79 -18.17
CA ARG A 36 -5.25 6.27 -19.09
C ARG A 36 -5.39 4.76 -19.26
N ASP A 37 -4.87 4.25 -20.38
CA ASP A 37 -4.75 2.82 -20.62
C ASP A 37 -3.41 2.30 -20.07
N TRP A 38 -3.51 1.42 -19.09
CA TRP A 38 -2.40 0.75 -18.42
C TRP A 38 -2.87 -0.60 -17.85
N SER A 39 -1.92 -1.46 -17.52
CA SER A 39 -2.15 -2.74 -16.85
C SER A 39 -1.15 -2.93 -15.71
N PRO A 40 -1.52 -3.59 -14.60
CA PRO A 40 -0.58 -3.95 -13.54
C PRO A 40 0.59 -4.83 -14.00
N MET A 41 0.42 -5.53 -15.13
CA MET A 41 1.48 -6.32 -15.76
C MET A 41 2.45 -5.49 -16.61
N ASP A 42 2.15 -4.21 -16.86
CA ASP A 42 3.05 -3.32 -17.60
C ASP A 42 4.21 -2.88 -16.69
N ASP A 43 5.40 -2.73 -17.28
CA ASP A 43 6.56 -2.19 -16.57
C ASP A 43 6.35 -0.72 -16.20
N ASP A 44 5.85 0.08 -17.16
CA ASP A 44 5.48 1.48 -16.96
C ASP A 44 3.95 1.66 -16.85
N TRP A 45 3.51 2.21 -15.72
CA TRP A 45 2.10 2.50 -15.44
C TRP A 45 1.65 3.89 -15.94
N LYS A 46 2.53 4.60 -16.66
CA LYS A 46 2.29 5.90 -17.29
C LYS A 46 1.77 6.92 -16.28
N LEU A 47 2.36 6.91 -15.09
CA LEU A 47 2.04 7.87 -14.03
C LEU A 47 2.60 9.25 -14.43
N PRO A 48 2.00 10.36 -13.96
CA PRO A 48 2.62 11.67 -14.14
C PRO A 48 3.98 11.72 -13.45
N ASP A 49 4.92 12.51 -13.96
CA ASP A 49 6.30 12.57 -13.45
C ASP A 49 6.37 12.89 -11.94
N ASN A 50 5.41 13.67 -11.45
CA ASN A 50 5.28 14.07 -10.05
C ASN A 50 4.40 13.13 -9.19
N TRP A 51 4.09 11.91 -9.65
CA TRP A 51 3.20 10.97 -8.93
C TRP A 51 3.57 10.78 -7.46
N LYS A 52 4.87 10.69 -7.16
CA LYS A 52 5.36 10.53 -5.79
C LYS A 52 4.97 11.73 -4.93
N GLN A 53 5.12 12.94 -5.47
CA GLN A 53 4.73 14.17 -4.77
C GLN A 53 3.22 14.20 -4.52
N ILE A 54 2.41 13.84 -5.52
CA ILE A 54 0.94 13.77 -5.40
C ILE A 54 0.53 12.83 -4.26
N VAL A 55 1.11 11.63 -4.20
CA VAL A 55 0.81 10.65 -3.15
C VAL A 55 1.22 11.15 -1.76
N MET A 56 2.43 11.71 -1.65
CA MET A 56 2.97 12.17 -0.37
C MET A 56 2.23 13.41 0.16
N GLU A 57 1.86 14.35 -0.71
CA GLU A 57 1.03 15.49 -0.34
C GLU A 57 -0.37 15.05 0.07
N GLY A 58 -1.00 14.17 -0.72
CA GLY A 58 -2.30 13.63 -0.36
C GLY A 58 -2.30 12.90 0.99
N LEU A 59 -1.21 12.21 1.34
CA LEU A 59 -1.04 11.61 2.66
C LEU A 59 -0.85 12.67 3.75
N ARG A 60 -0.03 13.70 3.51
CA ARG A 60 0.18 14.83 4.44
C ARG A 60 -1.13 15.52 4.79
N GLU A 61 -1.89 15.95 3.78
CA GLU A 61 -3.19 16.61 3.96
C GLU A 61 -4.16 15.77 4.81
N ARG A 62 -4.19 14.45 4.58
CA ARG A 62 -5.06 13.52 5.33
C ARG A 62 -4.60 13.35 6.78
N LEU A 63 -3.29 13.32 7.02
CA LEU A 63 -2.73 13.24 8.37
C LEU A 63 -2.99 14.51 9.19
N GLU A 64 -2.93 15.68 8.54
CA GLU A 64 -3.26 16.97 9.17
C GLU A 64 -4.76 17.10 9.44
N LYS A 65 -5.60 16.67 8.48
CA LYS A 65 -7.06 16.76 8.59
C LYS A 65 -7.66 15.73 9.56
N PHE A 66 -7.14 14.50 9.59
CA PHE A 66 -7.74 13.39 10.33
C PHE A 66 -6.82 12.88 11.46
N ARG A 67 -7.11 13.32 12.69
CA ARG A 67 -6.44 12.81 13.90
C ARG A 67 -6.50 11.28 14.00
N SER A 68 -7.61 10.66 13.61
CA SER A 68 -7.78 9.21 13.62
C SER A 68 -6.74 8.50 12.77
N LEU A 69 -6.50 8.98 11.54
CA LEU A 69 -5.49 8.41 10.65
C LEU A 69 -4.10 8.50 11.28
N ARG A 70 -3.73 9.68 11.81
CA ARG A 70 -2.44 9.88 12.49
C ARG A 70 -2.26 8.92 13.66
N LEU A 71 -3.26 8.77 14.52
CA LEU A 71 -3.22 7.79 15.61
C LEU A 71 -3.05 6.36 15.09
N PHE A 72 -3.80 5.95 14.07
CA PHE A 72 -3.69 4.60 13.49
C PHE A 72 -2.33 4.31 12.83
N MET A 73 -1.54 5.34 12.49
CA MET A 73 -0.16 5.14 12.03
C MET A 73 0.79 4.74 13.17
N ASP A 74 0.53 5.20 14.40
CA ASP A 74 1.48 5.11 15.52
C ASP A 74 1.10 4.08 16.58
N ILE A 75 -0.19 3.85 16.84
CA ILE A 75 -0.65 3.09 18.02
C ILE A 75 -0.56 1.56 17.89
N CYS A 76 -0.22 1.03 16.71
CA CYS A 76 -0.23 -0.41 16.50
C CYS A 76 0.89 -1.10 17.29
N VAL A 77 0.52 -1.86 18.32
CA VAL A 77 1.46 -2.65 19.15
C VAL A 77 1.82 -4.01 18.54
N ARG A 78 1.35 -4.31 17.32
CA ARG A 78 1.61 -5.56 16.59
C ARG A 78 1.19 -6.83 17.36
N CYS A 79 0.09 -6.78 18.10
CA CYS A 79 -0.43 -7.91 18.88
C CYS A 79 -0.97 -9.08 18.05
N GLY A 80 -1.24 -8.87 16.74
CA GLY A 80 -1.76 -9.92 15.86
C GLY A 80 -3.25 -10.21 15.99
N ALA A 81 -4.00 -9.48 16.83
CA ALA A 81 -5.44 -9.70 17.04
C ALA A 81 -6.31 -9.59 15.78
N CYS A 82 -5.81 -8.89 14.74
CA CYS A 82 -6.49 -8.77 13.46
C CYS A 82 -6.10 -9.86 12.44
N ALA A 83 -5.08 -10.67 12.72
CA ALA A 83 -4.54 -11.65 11.77
C ALA A 83 -5.59 -12.70 11.38
N ASP A 84 -6.20 -13.36 12.37
CA ASP A 84 -7.20 -14.41 12.19
C ASP A 84 -8.56 -13.90 11.68
N LYS A 85 -8.71 -12.58 11.49
CA LYS A 85 -9.94 -11.96 11.01
C LYS A 85 -10.00 -11.80 9.50
N CYS A 86 -8.86 -11.86 8.82
CA CYS A 86 -8.78 -11.62 7.39
C CYS A 86 -8.87 -12.92 6.57
N HIS A 87 -9.95 -13.07 5.79
CA HIS A 87 -10.14 -14.22 4.90
C HIS A 87 -9.00 -14.38 3.88
N PHE A 88 -8.43 -13.28 3.37
CA PHE A 88 -7.31 -13.34 2.42
C PHE A 88 -6.04 -13.85 3.08
N PHE A 89 -5.76 -13.44 4.32
CA PHE A 89 -4.61 -13.97 5.06
C PHE A 89 -4.80 -15.45 5.37
N ILE A 90 -5.97 -15.83 5.88
CA ILE A 90 -6.28 -17.23 6.23
C ILE A 90 -6.23 -18.13 4.99
N GLY A 91 -6.80 -17.68 3.87
CA GLY A 91 -6.86 -18.48 2.64
C GLY A 91 -5.55 -18.57 1.88
N SER A 92 -4.71 -17.53 1.89
CA SER A 92 -3.45 -17.52 1.13
C SER A 92 -2.22 -17.87 1.95
N GLY A 93 -2.25 -17.64 3.27
CA GLY A 93 -1.06 -17.67 4.12
C GLY A 93 -0.03 -16.57 3.80
N ASP A 94 -0.33 -15.64 2.89
CA ASP A 94 0.59 -14.56 2.51
C ASP A 94 0.67 -13.55 3.66
N PRO A 95 1.84 -13.37 4.30
CA PRO A 95 1.99 -12.46 5.42
C PRO A 95 1.58 -11.02 5.06
N LYS A 96 1.73 -10.56 3.81
CA LYS A 96 1.34 -9.20 3.40
C LYS A 96 -0.17 -9.01 3.29
N ASN A 97 -0.93 -10.10 3.31
CA ASN A 97 -2.38 -10.08 3.47
C ASN A 97 -2.84 -10.06 4.93
N MET A 98 -1.94 -10.32 5.89
CA MET A 98 -2.23 -10.13 7.31
C MET A 98 -2.52 -8.63 7.57
N PRO A 99 -3.62 -8.25 8.23
CA PRO A 99 -3.99 -6.84 8.35
C PRO A 99 -2.94 -5.95 9.03
N VAL A 100 -2.19 -6.49 10.02
CA VAL A 100 -1.04 -5.77 10.59
C VAL A 100 -0.04 -5.41 9.50
N LEU A 101 0.43 -6.40 8.74
CA LEU A 101 1.49 -6.18 7.75
C LEU A 101 0.99 -5.39 6.54
N ARG A 102 -0.27 -5.57 6.14
CA ARG A 102 -0.90 -4.74 5.10
C ARG A 102 -0.87 -3.27 5.51
N ALA A 103 -1.17 -2.95 6.76
CA ALA A 103 -1.05 -1.58 7.27
C ALA A 103 0.43 -1.13 7.36
N GLU A 104 1.37 -2.02 7.67
CA GLU A 104 2.81 -1.70 7.65
C GLU A 104 3.33 -1.34 6.25
N LEU A 105 2.66 -1.77 5.17
CA LEU A 105 3.01 -1.32 3.81
C LEU A 105 2.95 0.21 3.69
N LEU A 106 1.89 0.83 4.23
CA LEU A 106 1.73 2.28 4.31
C LEU A 106 2.59 2.89 5.43
N ARG A 107 2.56 2.30 6.63
CA ARG A 107 3.28 2.86 7.79
C ARG A 107 4.79 2.92 7.58
N SER A 108 5.36 2.02 6.79
CA SER A 108 6.80 2.05 6.48
C SER A 108 7.21 3.27 5.67
N VAL A 109 6.38 3.73 4.73
CA VAL A 109 6.59 5.00 4.01
C VAL A 109 6.28 6.18 4.92
N TYR A 110 5.19 6.11 5.67
CA TYR A 110 4.86 7.15 6.66
C TYR A 110 6.02 7.41 7.64
N ARG A 111 6.61 6.35 8.20
CA ARG A 111 7.75 6.50 9.12
C ARG A 111 8.93 7.19 8.44
N LYS A 112 9.23 6.85 7.19
CA LYS A 112 10.36 7.42 6.44
C LYS A 112 10.20 8.93 6.25
N ASP A 113 8.99 9.41 5.96
CA ASP A 113 8.79 10.79 5.54
C ASP A 113 8.23 11.72 6.64
N PHE A 114 7.53 11.17 7.64
CA PHE A 114 6.80 11.95 8.64
C PHE A 114 7.31 11.77 10.08
N THR A 115 8.25 10.86 10.34
CA THR A 115 8.81 10.67 11.69
C THR A 115 10.31 10.91 11.71
N THR A 116 10.82 11.55 12.77
CA THR A 116 12.27 11.79 12.93
C THR A 116 13.03 10.47 13.07
N ALA A 117 12.52 9.52 13.84
CA ALA A 117 13.13 8.21 14.01
C ALA A 117 13.23 7.44 12.69
N GLY A 118 12.17 7.42 11.87
CA GLY A 118 12.20 6.75 10.57
C GLY A 118 13.13 7.42 9.55
N LYS A 119 13.28 8.75 9.61
CA LYS A 119 14.26 9.49 8.80
C LYS A 119 15.70 9.08 9.12
N ILE A 120 16.02 8.97 10.42
CA ILE A 120 17.37 8.69 10.92
C ILE A 120 17.71 7.20 10.81
N PHE A 121 16.85 6.32 11.32
CA PHE A 121 17.14 4.89 11.44
C PHE A 121 16.70 4.06 10.22
N GLY A 122 15.93 4.65 9.29
CA GLY A 122 15.53 4.01 8.05
C GLY A 122 14.92 2.62 8.26
N LYS A 123 15.47 1.61 7.56
CA LYS A 123 14.98 0.23 7.58
C LYS A 123 14.94 -0.39 8.98
N ILE A 124 15.86 0.00 9.88
CA ILE A 124 15.89 -0.49 11.27
C ILE A 124 14.62 -0.06 12.04
N ALA A 125 14.16 1.17 11.82
CA ALA A 125 12.88 1.66 12.35
C ALA A 125 11.67 1.16 11.54
N GLY A 126 11.85 0.20 10.63
CA GLY A 126 10.81 -0.29 9.76
C GLY A 126 10.36 0.74 8.71
N ALA A 127 11.23 1.69 8.34
CA ALA A 127 10.94 2.73 7.36
C ALA A 127 11.58 2.43 5.99
N ARG A 128 10.88 2.76 4.90
CA ARG A 128 11.39 2.61 3.53
C ARG A 128 10.87 3.71 2.62
N ASP A 129 11.60 3.99 1.54
CA ASP A 129 11.19 4.99 0.56
C ASP A 129 9.99 4.52 -0.26
N LEU A 130 9.13 5.46 -0.65
CA LEU A 130 8.12 5.20 -1.68
C LEU A 130 8.81 5.13 -3.06
N THR A 131 9.04 3.90 -3.52
CA THR A 131 9.51 3.57 -4.88
C THR A 131 8.36 3.06 -5.74
N MET A 132 8.56 2.91 -7.05
CA MET A 132 7.55 2.31 -7.92
C MET A 132 7.20 0.87 -7.47
N ASP A 133 8.17 0.06 -7.07
CA ASP A 133 7.91 -1.31 -6.58
C ASP A 133 7.05 -1.33 -5.31
N VAL A 134 7.31 -0.40 -4.38
CA VAL A 134 6.48 -0.23 -3.17
C VAL A 134 5.07 0.23 -3.55
N PHE A 135 4.95 1.12 -4.54
CA PHE A 135 3.65 1.58 -5.02
C PHE A 135 2.85 0.48 -5.72
N LYS A 136 3.51 -0.36 -6.54
CA LYS A 136 2.90 -1.54 -7.14
C LYS A 136 2.49 -2.56 -6.07
N GLU A 137 3.30 -2.73 -5.02
CA GLU A 137 2.96 -3.57 -3.87
C GLU A 137 1.70 -3.06 -3.15
N TRP A 138 1.59 -1.74 -2.92
CA TRP A 138 0.37 -1.14 -2.36
C TRP A 138 -0.85 -1.46 -3.20
N PHE A 139 -0.75 -1.30 -4.52
CA PHE A 139 -1.86 -1.64 -5.42
C PHE A 139 -2.29 -3.10 -5.25
N MET A 140 -1.35 -4.05 -5.31
CA MET A 140 -1.66 -5.47 -5.16
C MET A 140 -2.41 -5.75 -3.85
N TYR A 141 -1.87 -5.31 -2.71
CA TYR A 141 -2.38 -5.73 -1.42
C TYR A 141 -3.55 -4.89 -0.89
N PHE A 142 -3.66 -3.62 -1.29
CA PHE A 142 -4.80 -2.78 -0.91
C PHE A 142 -6.05 -3.16 -1.71
N PHE A 143 -5.93 -3.47 -2.99
CA PHE A 143 -7.06 -3.88 -3.82
C PHE A 143 -7.47 -5.34 -3.63
N GLN A 144 -6.73 -6.12 -2.83
CA GLN A 144 -7.18 -7.40 -2.31
C GLN A 144 -8.07 -7.25 -1.05
N CYS A 145 -8.07 -6.08 -0.40
CA CYS A 145 -8.95 -5.85 0.75
C CYS A 145 -10.41 -5.66 0.28
N THR A 146 -11.33 -6.43 0.85
CA THR A 146 -12.78 -6.26 0.62
C THR A 146 -13.44 -5.27 1.57
N GLU A 147 -12.65 -4.59 2.41
CA GLU A 147 -13.13 -3.59 3.36
C GLU A 147 -14.22 -4.10 4.33
N CYS A 148 -14.19 -5.40 4.67
CA CYS A 148 -15.19 -6.04 5.54
C CYS A 148 -15.15 -5.61 7.03
N ARG A 149 -14.17 -4.78 7.42
CA ARG A 149 -14.01 -4.18 8.76
C ARG A 149 -13.90 -5.17 9.94
N ARG A 150 -13.51 -6.42 9.70
CA ARG A 150 -13.31 -7.42 10.77
C ARG A 150 -11.98 -7.28 11.52
N CYS A 151 -10.98 -6.68 10.88
CA CYS A 151 -9.64 -6.43 11.40
C CYS A 151 -9.55 -5.10 12.14
#